data_AF-A0A1G5SH13-F1
#
_entry.id   AF-A0A1G5SH13-F1
#
_cell.length_a   1.000
_cell.length_b   1.000
_cell.length_c   1.000
_cell.angle_alpha   90.00
_cell.angle_beta   90.00
_cell.angle_gamma   90.00
#
_symmetry.space_group_name_H-M   'P 1'
#
loop_
_entity.id
_entity.type
_entity.pdbx_description
1 polymer ?
#
loop_
_entity_poly.entity_id
_entity_poly.type
_entity_poly.pdbx_seq_one_letter_code
_entity_poly.pdbx_strand_id
1 'polypeptide(L)'
;MKYSFITQKKKTCPVGLLCRLLGVSRSAYDDYEQRRRNGPDDLHHRQLLDAVQNIVKSCDYTYGSRRIKRALNTLGYRVSRWKARRLMQEVGIQVKHRKKYKVTTDSNHPLPVFENQLNRQFTVARPDQVYVCDITCIWTQERCQWRHYQTHHAAQQNILQYIAMFYNNQRLHSYLDYKSPNQYEAEAAKSIKAA
;
A
#
# COMPACT_ATOMS: atom_id res chain seq x y z
N MET A 1 37.82 26.80 3.16
CA MET A 1 38.34 27.82 4.11
C MET A 1 37.30 28.82 4.63
N LYS A 2 36.28 29.24 3.87
CA LYS A 2 35.26 30.21 4.37
C LYS A 2 34.44 29.69 5.55
N TYR A 3 33.91 28.46 5.47
CA TYR A 3 33.06 27.90 6.54
C TYR A 3 33.81 27.63 7.86
N SER A 4 35.06 27.16 7.80
CA SER A 4 35.89 26.91 8.98
C SER A 4 36.17 28.19 9.77
N PHE A 5 36.38 29.32 9.08
CA PHE A 5 36.53 30.65 9.68
C PHE A 5 35.25 31.11 10.39
N ILE A 6 34.08 30.92 9.74
CA ILE A 6 32.78 31.22 10.36
C ILE A 6 32.60 30.38 11.63
N THR A 7 32.94 29.09 11.62
CA THR A 7 32.82 28.24 12.82
C THR A 7 33.72 28.71 13.97
N GLN A 8 34.93 29.21 13.69
CA GLN A 8 35.82 29.73 14.74
C GLN A 8 35.28 31.02 15.38
N LYS A 9 34.70 31.93 14.57
CA LYS A 9 34.28 33.26 15.02
C LYS A 9 32.79 33.37 15.39
N LYS A 10 32.00 32.30 15.21
CA LYS A 10 30.56 32.29 15.53
C LYS A 10 30.19 32.65 16.97
N LYS A 11 31.11 32.49 17.92
CA LYS A 11 30.91 32.85 19.34
C LYS A 11 31.07 34.35 19.59
N THR A 12 31.84 35.04 18.75
CA THR A 12 32.21 36.44 18.93
C THR A 12 31.42 37.35 18.00
N CYS A 13 31.01 36.85 16.83
CA CYS A 13 30.27 37.61 15.83
C CYS A 13 29.02 36.86 15.35
N PRO A 14 27.90 37.55 15.07
CA PRO A 14 26.71 36.94 14.52
C PRO A 14 26.98 36.23 13.18
N VAL A 15 26.57 34.96 13.08
CA VAL A 15 26.78 34.13 11.89
C VAL A 15 26.25 34.79 10.62
N GLY A 16 25.10 35.46 10.68
CA GLY A 16 24.52 36.14 9.52
C GLY A 16 25.36 37.32 8.98
N LEU A 17 26.18 37.95 9.83
CA LEU A 17 27.10 39.02 9.43
C LEU A 17 28.34 38.42 8.75
N LEU A 18 28.91 37.36 9.36
CA LEU A 18 30.03 36.62 8.79
C LEU A 18 29.69 36.00 7.42
N CYS A 19 28.48 35.46 7.27
CA CYS A 19 27.96 34.93 5.99
C CYS A 19 27.91 36.01 4.91
N ARG A 20 27.36 37.20 5.22
CA ARG A 20 27.34 38.33 4.27
C ARG A 20 28.73 38.80 3.89
N LEU A 21 29.62 38.97 4.86
CA LEU A 21 30.97 39.49 4.66
C LEU A 21 31.83 38.56 3.79
N LEU A 22 31.66 37.25 3.92
CA LEU A 22 32.42 36.25 3.15
C LEU A 22 31.75 35.84 1.84
N GLY A 23 30.57 36.41 1.54
CA GLY A 23 29.78 36.11 0.35
C GLY A 23 29.27 34.67 0.33
N VAL A 24 28.74 34.19 1.46
CA VAL A 24 28.25 32.82 1.62
C VAL A 24 26.81 32.82 2.12
N SER A 25 25.97 31.97 1.53
CA SER A 25 24.61 31.75 2.02
C SER A 25 24.62 31.20 3.45
N ARG A 26 23.69 31.70 4.27
CA ARG A 26 23.46 31.18 5.63
C ARG A 26 23.03 29.71 5.61
N SER A 27 22.17 29.32 4.67
CA SER A 27 21.72 27.92 4.53
C SER A 27 22.88 26.99 4.16
N ALA A 28 23.82 27.45 3.34
CA ALA A 28 25.00 26.66 2.96
C ALA A 28 25.96 26.47 4.15
N TYR A 29 26.09 27.46 5.03
CA TYR A 29 26.86 27.31 6.27
C TYR A 29 26.17 26.36 7.26
N ASP A 30 24.85 26.46 7.41
CA ASP A 30 24.08 25.57 8.29
C ASP A 30 24.15 24.11 7.82
N ASP A 31 24.09 23.86 6.50
CA ASP A 31 24.29 22.53 5.89
C ASP A 31 25.73 22.01 6.08
N TYR A 32 26.75 22.87 5.93
CA TYR A 32 28.13 22.53 6.26
C TYR A 32 28.29 22.11 7.73
N GLU A 33 27.74 22.86 8.69
CA GLU A 33 27.79 22.50 10.11
C GLU A 33 27.02 21.19 10.38
N GLN A 34 25.90 20.94 9.69
CA GLN A 34 25.19 19.67 9.80
C GLN A 34 26.04 18.49 9.30
N ARG A 35 26.67 18.60 8.14
CA ARG A 35 27.56 17.56 7.60
C ARG A 35 28.76 17.31 8.50
N ARG A 36 29.33 18.38 9.06
CA ARG A 36 30.46 18.31 9.99
C ARG A 36 30.09 17.69 11.34
N ARG A 37 28.86 17.91 11.84
CA ARG A 37 28.33 17.21 13.01
C ARG A 37 28.03 15.75 12.72
N ASN A 38 27.57 15.44 11.51
CA ASN A 38 27.31 14.08 11.03
C ASN A 38 28.60 13.39 10.56
N GLY A 39 29.72 13.58 11.28
CA GLY A 39 31.04 13.04 10.96
C GLY A 39 31.09 11.51 10.73
N PRO A 40 32.22 10.99 10.22
CA PRO A 40 32.30 9.69 9.57
C PRO A 40 32.00 8.53 10.53
N ASP A 41 31.08 7.66 10.09
CA ASP A 41 30.86 6.28 10.53
C ASP A 41 31.00 6.02 12.03
N ASP A 42 30.11 6.68 12.78
CA ASP A 42 29.91 6.48 14.20
C ASP A 42 29.67 4.97 14.48
N LEU A 43 30.57 4.32 15.21
CA LEU A 43 30.46 2.89 15.58
C LEU A 43 29.07 2.59 16.16
N HIS A 44 28.52 3.55 16.90
CA HIS A 44 27.18 3.49 17.46
C HIS A 44 26.07 3.49 16.38
N HIS A 45 26.24 4.21 15.27
CA HIS A 45 25.30 4.18 14.14
C HIS A 45 25.33 2.83 13.43
N ARG A 46 26.51 2.23 13.22
CA ARG A 46 26.62 0.86 12.71
C ARG A 46 25.95 -0.17 13.62
N GLN A 47 26.15 -0.06 14.93
CA GLN A 47 25.46 -0.90 15.92
C GLN A 47 23.93 -0.76 15.84
N LEU A 48 23.42 0.46 15.65
CA LEU A 48 21.99 0.71 15.49
C LEU A 48 21.43 0.07 14.21
N LEU A 49 22.17 0.14 13.09
CA LEU A 49 21.75 -0.50 11.83
C LEU A 49 21.68 -2.02 11.98
N ASP A 50 22.67 -2.63 12.63
CA ASP A 50 22.68 -4.08 12.89
C ASP A 50 21.55 -4.51 13.84
N ALA A 51 21.34 -3.76 14.92
CA ALA A 51 20.22 -3.99 15.83
C ALA A 51 18.86 -3.91 15.09
N VAL A 52 18.68 -2.94 14.19
CA VAL A 52 17.48 -2.84 13.36
C VAL A 52 17.33 -4.05 12.43
N GLN A 53 18.40 -4.50 11.78
CA GLN A 53 18.36 -5.71 10.95
C GLN A 53 17.95 -6.95 11.74
N ASN A 54 18.53 -7.14 12.93
CA ASN A 54 18.24 -8.29 13.78
C ASN A 54 16.78 -8.29 14.26
N ILE A 55 16.27 -7.14 14.70
CA ILE A 55 14.85 -6.98 15.08
C ILE A 55 13.92 -7.31 13.89
N VAL A 56 14.26 -6.82 12.70
CA VAL A 56 13.41 -7.00 11.51
C VAL A 56 13.37 -8.46 11.08
N LYS A 57 14.53 -9.13 11.06
CA LYS A 57 14.63 -10.56 10.78
C LYS A 57 13.83 -11.38 11.79
N SER A 58 13.93 -11.07 13.09
CA SER A 58 13.22 -11.80 14.13
C SER A 58 11.69 -11.59 14.14
N CYS A 59 11.18 -10.57 13.44
CA CYS A 59 9.75 -10.26 13.37
C CYS A 59 9.14 -10.41 11.97
N ASP A 60 9.84 -11.11 11.07
CA ASP A 60 9.45 -11.35 9.68
C ASP A 60 9.01 -10.06 8.96
N TYR A 61 9.75 -8.96 9.19
CA TYR A 61 9.50 -7.67 8.53
C TYR A 61 8.13 -7.04 8.85
N THR A 62 7.46 -7.47 9.92
CA THR A 62 6.13 -6.95 10.29
C THR A 62 6.21 -5.59 11.02
N TYR A 63 7.36 -5.26 11.63
CA TYR A 63 7.48 -4.08 12.49
C TYR A 63 7.79 -2.81 11.70
N GLY A 64 6.91 -1.81 11.85
CA GLY A 64 7.17 -0.45 11.39
C GLY A 64 7.95 0.41 12.39
N SER A 65 8.28 1.64 11.97
CA SER A 65 9.09 2.61 12.75
C SER A 65 8.66 2.82 14.21
N ARG A 66 7.35 2.76 14.51
CA ARG A 66 6.85 2.86 15.89
C ARG A 66 7.26 1.67 16.76
N ARG A 67 7.14 0.44 16.23
CA ARG A 67 7.48 -0.79 16.96
C ARG A 67 8.99 -0.96 17.07
N ILE A 68 9.73 -0.64 16.00
CA ILE A 68 11.19 -0.65 16.02
C ILE A 68 11.74 0.35 17.04
N LYS A 69 11.21 1.58 17.12
CA LYS A 69 11.58 2.53 18.18
C LYS A 69 11.42 1.92 19.58
N ARG A 70 10.27 1.28 19.85
CA ARG A 70 10.03 0.65 21.16
C ARG A 70 11.04 -0.47 21.42
N ALA A 71 11.27 -1.34 20.45
CA ALA A 71 12.25 -2.43 20.58
C ALA A 71 13.67 -1.93 20.83
N LEU A 72 14.14 -0.94 20.06
CA LEU A 72 15.46 -0.33 20.26
C LEU A 72 15.58 0.34 21.64
N ASN A 73 14.54 1.04 22.09
CA ASN A 73 14.53 1.64 23.42
C ASN A 73 14.56 0.59 24.53
N THR A 74 13.88 -0.56 24.35
CA THR A 74 13.95 -1.69 25.27
C THR A 74 15.34 -2.31 25.32
N LEU A 75 16.06 -2.34 24.19
CA LEU A 75 17.46 -2.77 24.10
C LEU A 75 18.46 -1.72 24.66
N GLY A 76 17.99 -0.60 25.20
CA GLY A 76 18.81 0.44 25.82
C GLY A 76 19.22 1.58 24.88
N TYR A 77 18.93 1.48 23.58
CA TYR A 77 19.21 2.55 22.64
C TYR A 77 18.17 3.65 22.75
N ARG A 78 18.55 4.87 23.15
CA ARG A 78 17.62 6.01 23.21
C ARG A 78 17.37 6.58 21.81
N VAL A 79 16.29 6.14 21.15
CA VAL A 79 15.98 6.54 19.78
C VAL A 79 14.60 7.19 19.65
N SER A 80 14.52 8.22 18.81
CA SER A 80 13.26 8.85 18.42
C SER A 80 12.59 8.07 17.28
N ARG A 81 11.28 8.27 17.10
CA ARG A 81 10.54 7.65 15.98
C ARG A 81 11.12 8.05 14.61
N TRP A 82 11.54 9.31 14.49
CA TRP A 82 12.15 9.84 13.26
C TRP A 82 13.50 9.17 12.96
N LYS A 83 14.36 9.02 13.99
CA LYS A 83 15.64 8.33 13.83
C LYS A 83 15.42 6.84 13.51
N ALA A 84 14.48 6.16 14.15
CA ALA A 84 14.11 4.78 13.80
C ALA A 84 13.63 4.66 12.34
N ARG A 85 12.80 5.60 11.85
CA ARG A 85 12.38 5.64 10.44
C ARG A 85 13.58 5.82 9.51
N ARG A 86 14.50 6.73 9.83
CA ARG A 86 15.70 6.97 9.00
C ARG A 86 16.58 5.72 8.95
N LEU A 87 16.82 5.07 10.10
CA LEU A 87 17.57 3.80 10.16
C LEU A 87 16.90 2.71 9.31
N MET A 88 15.58 2.55 9.37
CA MET A 88 14.86 1.59 8.49
C MET A 88 15.04 1.91 7.00
N GLN A 89 15.04 3.19 6.62
CA GLN A 89 15.24 3.63 5.23
C GLN A 89 16.67 3.38 4.76
N GLU A 90 17.67 3.64 5.61
CA GLU A 90 19.08 3.38 5.32
C GLU A 90 19.36 1.88 5.11
N VAL A 91 18.70 1.00 5.86
CA VAL A 91 18.80 -0.45 5.65
C VAL A 91 17.95 -0.94 4.47
N GLY A 92 17.09 -0.09 3.89
CA GLY A 92 16.21 -0.48 2.77
C GLY A 92 15.05 -1.39 3.17
N ILE A 93 14.62 -1.36 4.43
CA ILE A 93 13.59 -2.28 4.95
C ILE A 93 12.19 -1.71 4.71
N GLN A 94 11.36 -2.46 3.99
CA GLN A 94 9.92 -2.21 3.87
C GLN A 94 9.11 -3.14 4.78
N VAL A 95 8.04 -2.60 5.37
CA VAL A 95 7.15 -3.34 6.27
C VAL A 95 6.28 -4.27 5.44
N LYS A 96 6.28 -5.56 5.77
CA LYS A 96 5.34 -6.53 5.24
C LYS A 96 4.01 -6.39 5.96
N HIS A 97 2.96 -6.08 5.21
CA HIS A 97 1.60 -6.09 5.72
C HIS A 97 0.97 -7.46 5.50
N ARG A 98 0.53 -8.11 6.58
CA ARG A 98 -0.29 -9.31 6.47
C ARG A 98 -1.65 -8.93 5.89
N LYS A 99 -2.01 -9.48 4.73
CA LYS A 99 -3.38 -9.40 4.22
C LYS A 99 -4.30 -10.16 5.18
N LYS A 100 -5.40 -9.53 5.61
CA LYS A 100 -6.43 -10.23 6.39
C LYS A 100 -7.03 -11.31 5.48
N TYR A 101 -6.91 -12.56 5.90
CA TYR A 101 -7.64 -13.65 5.25
C TYR A 101 -9.11 -13.51 5.60
N LYS A 102 -9.99 -13.49 4.60
CA LYS A 102 -11.44 -13.46 4.78
C LYS A 102 -11.97 -14.81 4.29
N VAL A 103 -12.55 -15.58 5.21
CA VAL A 103 -13.34 -16.76 4.84
C VAL A 103 -14.62 -16.23 4.19
N THR A 104 -14.77 -16.46 2.90
CA THR A 104 -15.95 -16.04 2.13
C THR A 104 -17.03 -17.12 2.08
N THR A 105 -16.67 -18.35 2.43
CA THR A 105 -17.51 -19.54 2.26
C THR A 105 -17.51 -20.31 3.57
N ASP A 106 -18.70 -20.54 4.11
CA ASP A 106 -18.90 -21.48 5.20
C ASP A 106 -19.28 -22.83 4.59
N SER A 107 -18.33 -23.76 4.56
CA SER A 107 -18.57 -25.14 4.08
C SER A 107 -19.25 -26.01 5.14
N ASN A 108 -19.47 -25.51 6.36
CA ASN A 108 -20.14 -26.24 7.42
C ASN A 108 -21.65 -26.00 7.37
N HIS A 109 -22.30 -26.56 6.36
CA HIS A 109 -23.76 -26.45 6.16
C HIS A 109 -24.39 -27.80 5.80
N PRO A 110 -25.69 -28.00 6.04
CA PRO A 110 -26.37 -29.28 5.76
C PRO A 110 -26.68 -29.50 4.27
N LEU A 111 -26.44 -28.51 3.40
CA LEU A 111 -26.67 -28.65 1.95
C LEU A 111 -25.60 -29.56 1.31
N PRO A 112 -25.91 -30.24 0.19
CA PRO A 112 -24.95 -31.08 -0.51
C PRO A 112 -23.73 -30.27 -0.95
N VAL A 113 -22.56 -30.70 -0.48
CA VAL A 113 -21.26 -30.15 -0.89
C VAL A 113 -20.72 -31.02 -2.02
N PHE A 114 -20.49 -30.42 -3.18
CA PHE A 114 -19.85 -31.10 -4.29
C PHE A 114 -18.34 -31.15 -4.10
N GLU A 115 -17.70 -32.21 -4.59
CA GLU A 115 -16.26 -32.38 -4.51
C GLU A 115 -15.54 -31.30 -5.33
N ASN A 116 -14.49 -30.70 -4.76
CA ASN A 116 -13.62 -29.77 -5.48
C ASN A 116 -12.68 -30.54 -6.41
N GLN A 117 -13.14 -30.84 -7.62
CA GLN A 117 -12.38 -31.59 -8.63
C GLN A 117 -11.08 -30.91 -9.07
N LEU A 118 -11.01 -29.58 -8.99
CA LEU A 118 -9.83 -28.82 -9.43
C LEU A 118 -8.73 -28.77 -8.36
N ASN A 119 -9.12 -28.68 -7.08
CA ASN A 119 -8.22 -28.66 -5.92
C ASN A 119 -6.92 -27.83 -6.11
N ARG A 120 -7.05 -26.62 -6.66
CA ARG A 120 -5.94 -25.68 -6.96
C ARG A 120 -4.91 -26.15 -8.01
N GLN A 121 -5.23 -27.17 -8.81
CA GLN A 121 -4.41 -27.63 -9.93
C GLN A 121 -4.75 -26.84 -11.20
N PHE A 122 -4.22 -25.63 -11.32
CA PHE A 122 -4.53 -24.74 -12.45
C PHE A 122 -3.77 -25.07 -13.74
N THR A 123 -2.82 -26.00 -13.69
CA THR A 123 -2.04 -26.42 -14.85
C THR A 123 -2.77 -27.54 -15.59
N VAL A 124 -3.32 -27.23 -16.76
CA VAL A 124 -4.03 -28.18 -17.63
C VAL A 124 -3.29 -28.38 -18.95
N ALA A 125 -3.41 -29.57 -19.54
CA ALA A 125 -2.66 -29.95 -20.74
C ALA A 125 -3.16 -29.27 -22.02
N ARG A 126 -4.45 -28.92 -22.07
CA ARG A 126 -5.10 -28.24 -23.20
C ARG A 126 -6.10 -27.19 -22.69
N PRO A 127 -6.39 -26.15 -23.48
CA PRO A 127 -7.51 -25.24 -23.22
C PRO A 127 -8.85 -26.00 -23.08
N ASP A 128 -9.86 -25.37 -22.48
CA ASP A 128 -11.24 -25.87 -22.37
C ASP A 128 -11.44 -27.18 -21.59
N GLN A 129 -10.51 -27.54 -20.72
CA GLN A 129 -10.63 -28.73 -19.86
C GLN A 129 -11.24 -28.45 -18.49
N VAL A 130 -11.05 -27.23 -17.98
CA VAL A 130 -11.55 -26.83 -16.66
C VAL A 130 -12.10 -25.42 -16.78
N TYR A 131 -13.32 -25.23 -16.26
CA TYR A 131 -13.97 -23.94 -16.15
C TYR A 131 -14.10 -23.55 -14.68
N VAL A 132 -13.81 -22.28 -14.38
CA VAL A 132 -14.04 -21.68 -13.06
C VAL A 132 -14.95 -20.49 -13.29
N CYS A 133 -16.05 -20.42 -12.55
CA CYS A 133 -16.92 -19.25 -12.51
C CYS A 133 -16.77 -18.55 -11.15
N ASP A 134 -16.95 -17.24 -11.15
CA ASP A 134 -17.08 -16.45 -9.93
C ASP A 134 -18.45 -15.77 -9.92
N ILE A 135 -19.01 -15.60 -8.72
CA ILE A 135 -20.30 -14.93 -8.53
C ILE A 135 -20.00 -13.56 -7.94
N THR A 136 -20.15 -12.52 -8.76
CA THR A 136 -20.04 -11.14 -8.29
C THR A 136 -21.41 -10.66 -7.81
N CYS A 137 -21.55 -10.43 -6.50
CA CYS A 137 -22.74 -9.80 -5.95
C CYS A 137 -22.79 -8.32 -6.33
N ILE A 138 -23.75 -7.94 -7.17
CA ILE A 138 -24.01 -6.55 -7.52
C ILE A 138 -24.99 -5.97 -6.50
N TRP A 139 -24.54 -4.99 -5.72
CA TRP A 139 -25.41 -4.28 -4.78
C TRP A 139 -26.39 -3.39 -5.54
N THR A 140 -27.67 -3.74 -5.52
CA THR A 140 -28.75 -3.03 -6.22
C THR A 140 -29.44 -1.96 -5.35
N GLN A 141 -28.71 -1.33 -4.42
CA GLN A 141 -29.28 -0.28 -3.55
C GLN A 141 -29.91 0.85 -4.38
N GLU A 142 -29.31 1.24 -5.50
CA GLU A 142 -29.85 2.26 -6.42
C GLU A 142 -31.29 2.01 -6.91
N ARG A 143 -31.76 0.75 -6.92
CA ARG A 143 -33.11 0.40 -7.38
C ARG A 143 -34.00 -0.22 -6.32
N CYS A 144 -33.44 -0.99 -5.41
CA CYS A 144 -34.21 -1.77 -4.44
C CYS A 144 -34.24 -1.10 -3.06
N GLN A 145 -33.34 -0.16 -2.77
CA GLN A 145 -33.38 0.58 -1.51
C GLN A 145 -34.68 1.40 -1.49
N TRP A 146 -35.51 1.15 -0.46
CA TRP A 146 -36.83 1.77 -0.24
C TRP A 146 -38.00 1.26 -1.08
N ARG A 147 -37.84 0.16 -1.85
CA ARG A 147 -38.98 -0.49 -2.53
C ARG A 147 -39.54 -1.65 -1.71
N HIS A 148 -40.85 -1.62 -1.51
CA HIS A 148 -41.60 -2.75 -0.95
C HIS A 148 -42.15 -3.58 -2.11
N TYR A 149 -41.82 -4.87 -2.13
CA TYR A 149 -42.35 -5.82 -3.10
C TYR A 149 -43.41 -6.68 -2.44
N GLN A 150 -44.56 -6.83 -3.09
CA GLN A 150 -45.64 -7.68 -2.58
C GLN A 150 -45.27 -9.18 -2.65
N THR A 151 -44.44 -9.57 -3.62
CA THR A 151 -44.00 -10.95 -3.81
C THR A 151 -42.52 -11.03 -4.19
N HIS A 152 -41.89 -12.17 -3.92
CA HIS A 152 -40.50 -12.43 -4.32
C HIS A 152 -40.33 -12.39 -5.85
N HIS A 153 -41.30 -12.92 -6.60
CA HIS A 153 -41.29 -12.88 -8.06
C HIS A 153 -41.28 -11.44 -8.61
N ALA A 154 -42.06 -10.53 -8.01
CA ALA A 154 -42.06 -9.12 -8.41
C ALA A 154 -40.69 -8.45 -8.17
N ALA A 155 -40.01 -8.79 -7.08
CA ALA A 155 -38.64 -8.34 -6.82
C ALA A 155 -37.65 -8.88 -7.86
N GLN A 156 -37.71 -10.18 -8.16
CA GLN A 156 -36.87 -10.82 -9.17
C GLN A 156 -37.04 -10.19 -10.55
N GLN A 157 -38.27 -10.00 -11.02
CA GLN A 157 -38.55 -9.36 -12.30
C GLN A 157 -38.00 -7.93 -12.34
N ASN A 158 -38.16 -7.17 -11.26
CA ASN A 158 -37.65 -5.81 -11.20
C ASN A 158 -36.11 -5.74 -11.23
N ILE A 159 -35.43 -6.67 -10.56
CA ILE A 159 -33.97 -6.80 -10.57
C ILE A 159 -33.49 -7.23 -11.96
N LEU A 160 -34.11 -8.24 -12.57
CA LEU A 160 -33.77 -8.69 -13.92
C LEU A 160 -33.94 -7.56 -14.93
N GLN A 161 -35.07 -6.85 -14.86
CA GLN A 161 -35.32 -5.69 -15.71
C GLN A 161 -34.28 -4.58 -15.49
N TYR A 162 -33.86 -4.33 -14.26
CA TYR A 162 -32.78 -3.38 -13.97
C TYR A 162 -31.46 -3.81 -14.61
N ILE A 163 -31.06 -5.06 -14.38
CA ILE A 163 -29.78 -5.58 -14.88
C ILE A 163 -29.77 -5.53 -16.40
N ALA A 164 -30.80 -6.08 -17.03
CA ALA A 164 -30.90 -6.19 -18.48
C ALA A 164 -31.08 -4.83 -19.16
N MET A 165 -31.99 -3.97 -18.68
CA MET A 165 -32.34 -2.74 -19.41
C MET A 165 -31.45 -1.55 -19.05
N PHE A 166 -30.95 -1.48 -17.81
CA PHE A 166 -30.21 -0.31 -17.33
C PHE A 166 -28.77 -0.62 -16.95
N TYR A 167 -28.51 -1.58 -16.05
CA TYR A 167 -27.15 -1.82 -15.55
C TYR A 167 -26.20 -2.19 -16.68
N ASN A 168 -26.49 -3.29 -17.40
CA ASN A 168 -25.59 -3.79 -18.44
C ASN A 168 -25.53 -2.86 -19.65
N ASN A 169 -26.62 -2.16 -19.96
CA ASN A 169 -26.74 -1.37 -21.18
C ASN A 169 -26.35 0.11 -21.02
N GLN A 170 -26.66 0.74 -19.89
CA GLN A 170 -26.62 2.20 -19.72
C GLN A 170 -25.80 2.67 -18.52
N ARG A 171 -25.65 1.88 -17.46
CA ARG A 171 -24.97 2.33 -16.23
C ARG A 171 -23.48 2.51 -16.47
N LEU A 172 -22.97 3.72 -16.24
CA LEU A 172 -21.56 4.04 -16.41
C LEU A 172 -20.76 3.64 -15.17
N HIS A 173 -19.60 3.01 -15.39
CA HIS A 173 -18.68 2.62 -14.33
C HIS A 173 -17.35 3.35 -14.49
N SER A 174 -16.91 4.07 -13.45
CA SER A 174 -15.62 4.79 -13.47
C SER A 174 -14.43 3.86 -13.68
N TYR A 175 -14.52 2.60 -13.22
CA TYR A 175 -13.51 1.56 -13.46
C TYR A 175 -13.44 1.10 -14.92
N LEU A 176 -14.54 1.25 -15.69
CA LEU A 176 -14.62 0.90 -17.10
C LEU A 176 -14.47 2.14 -18.00
N ASP A 177 -13.70 3.13 -17.55
CA ASP A 177 -13.55 4.42 -18.25
C ASP A 177 -14.90 5.10 -18.58
N TYR A 178 -15.84 5.03 -17.64
CA TYR A 178 -17.19 5.57 -17.78
C TYR A 178 -18.00 4.97 -18.94
N LYS A 179 -17.84 3.66 -19.18
CA LYS A 179 -18.67 2.88 -20.11
C LYS A 179 -19.64 1.96 -19.38
N SER A 180 -20.69 1.53 -20.09
CA SER A 180 -21.54 0.44 -19.61
C SER A 180 -20.87 -0.94 -19.81
N PRO A 181 -21.24 -1.97 -19.02
CA PRO A 181 -20.67 -3.30 -19.17
C PRO A 181 -20.75 -3.85 -20.60
N ASN A 182 -21.91 -3.73 -21.27
CA ASN A 182 -22.07 -4.23 -22.63
C ASN A 182 -21.22 -3.45 -23.65
N GLN A 183 -21.03 -2.13 -23.45
CA GLN A 183 -20.14 -1.34 -24.30
C GLN A 183 -18.68 -1.80 -24.15
N TYR A 184 -18.25 -2.00 -22.90
CA TYR A 184 -16.90 -2.48 -22.60
C TYR A 184 -16.63 -3.85 -23.24
N GLU A 185 -17.53 -4.83 -23.05
CA GLU A 185 -17.41 -6.17 -23.63
C GLU A 185 -17.39 -6.13 -25.17
N ALA A 186 -18.25 -5.30 -25.79
CA ALA A 186 -18.31 -5.18 -27.25
C ALA A 186 -17.01 -4.61 -27.85
N GLU A 187 -16.38 -3.65 -27.16
CA GLU A 187 -15.08 -3.11 -27.58
C GLU A 187 -13.94 -4.12 -27.36
N ALA A 188 -13.94 -4.83 -26.23
CA ALA A 188 -12.97 -5.88 -25.95
C ALA A 188 -13.03 -6.99 -27.02
N ALA A 189 -14.23 -7.43 -27.39
CA ALA A 189 -14.46 -8.43 -28.43
C ALA A 189 -13.97 -7.98 -29.82
N LYS A 190 -14.07 -6.69 -30.16
CA LYS A 190 -13.54 -6.14 -31.42
C LYS A 190 -12.00 -6.18 -31.44
N SER A 191 -11.36 -5.84 -30.33
CA SER A 191 -9.91 -5.87 -30.20
C SER A 191 -9.36 -7.30 -30.30
N ILE A 192 -10.06 -8.29 -29.73
CA ILE A 192 -9.67 -9.71 -29.82
C ILE A 192 -9.78 -10.23 -31.25
N LYS A 193 -10.80 -9.81 -32.02
CA LYS A 193 -10.96 -10.23 -33.42
C LYS A 193 -9.99 -9.55 -34.39
N ALA A 194 -9.40 -8.43 -34.00
CA ALA A 194 -8.43 -7.67 -34.81
C ALA A 194 -6.98 -8.12 -34.60
N ALA A 195 -6.72 -8.96 -33.59
CA ALA A 195 -5.43 -9.57 -33.28
C ALA A 195 -5.37 -11.01 -33.80
#